data_AF-A0A142XLK8-F1
#
_entry.id   AF-A0A142XLK8-F1
#
_cell.length_a   1.000
_cell.length_b   1.000
_cell.length_c   1.000
_cell.angle_alpha   90.00
_cell.angle_beta   90.00
_cell.angle_gamma   90.00
#
_symmetry.space_group_name_H-M   'P 1'
#
loop_
_entity.id
_entity.type
_entity.pdbx_description
1 polymer ?
#
loop_
_entity_poly.entity_id
_entity_poly.type
_entity_poly.pdbx_seq_one_letter_code
_entity_poly.pdbx_strand_id
1 'polypeptide(L)'
;MSQMAWLVAVCGLALAPTPLVAADTKTGSKAHAAEALRAALQKQKVEIDGAKIGDLTLVDGLKQLSKQHTVSFVVLEEEFKAQKVTDIRDKKSFLKTLDTKDLSVAQFLNVWLTTLGATYNVAPDYVEIVPVRRVNNEAAKTAERNQTEKDLNTLLTQDVDLGDKNFNEVPIFELLSLLSKQHDLSFVVREEQFNEIGHPNFKEQKPKLIATRFKGVTLYQFLTVVLDSMDAAFLVKQSGIEIVPVVFAAEVTKSATTKITEGRVRLSEPLVSIIAKDKSLNEVVTKLAKDFDLNILVLPQASNVDVKPSPIRLLNVPADKAIEAIALQYGLQVTRKGTTFLLTSEVGN
;
A
#
# COMPACT_ATOMS: atom_id res chain seq x y z
N MET A 1 -72.41 -9.37 -11.94
CA MET A 1 -71.00 -9.84 -11.93
C MET A 1 -70.15 -8.62 -11.61
N SER A 2 -69.61 -8.57 -10.39
CA SER A 2 -68.90 -7.44 -9.82
C SER A 2 -67.41 -7.59 -10.13
N GLN A 3 -66.78 -6.60 -10.77
CA GLN A 3 -65.33 -6.51 -10.87
C GLN A 3 -64.86 -5.30 -10.07
N MET A 4 -64.23 -5.58 -8.93
CA MET A 4 -63.50 -4.62 -8.12
C MET A 4 -62.13 -4.39 -8.75
N ALA A 5 -61.88 -3.16 -9.20
CA ALA A 5 -60.56 -2.67 -9.58
C ALA A 5 -59.75 -2.34 -8.32
N TRP A 6 -58.57 -2.94 -8.20
CA TRP A 6 -57.59 -2.63 -7.16
C TRP A 6 -56.79 -1.38 -7.55
N LEU A 7 -56.74 -0.42 -6.62
CA LEU A 7 -55.93 0.79 -6.70
C LEU A 7 -54.51 0.47 -6.18
N VAL A 8 -53.51 0.50 -7.06
CA VAL A 8 -52.08 0.40 -6.68
C VAL A 8 -51.54 1.81 -6.47
N ALA A 9 -51.18 2.16 -5.23
CA ALA A 9 -50.51 3.41 -4.89
C ALA A 9 -48.99 3.28 -5.10
N VAL A 10 -48.48 3.88 -6.17
CA VAL A 10 -47.04 4.03 -6.43
C VAL A 10 -46.55 5.30 -5.71
N CYS A 11 -45.77 5.15 -4.65
CA CYS A 11 -45.04 6.27 -4.05
C CYS A 11 -43.80 6.59 -4.90
N GLY A 12 -43.89 7.64 -5.71
CA GLY A 12 -42.77 8.18 -6.48
C GLY A 12 -41.77 8.91 -5.58
N LEU A 13 -40.50 8.49 -5.64
CA LEU A 13 -39.34 9.24 -5.15
C LEU A 13 -39.17 10.48 -6.04
N ALA A 14 -39.21 11.67 -5.45
CA ALA A 14 -38.96 12.92 -6.18
C ALA A 14 -37.45 13.10 -6.46
N LEU A 15 -37.08 13.11 -7.74
CA LEU A 15 -35.79 13.60 -8.22
C LEU A 15 -35.85 15.14 -8.29
N ALA A 16 -35.05 15.82 -7.48
CA ALA A 16 -34.81 17.25 -7.61
C ALA A 16 -33.60 17.51 -8.54
N PRO A 17 -33.63 18.55 -9.39
CA PRO A 17 -32.52 18.89 -10.26
C PRO A 17 -31.36 19.50 -9.46
N THR A 18 -30.16 18.95 -9.63
CA THR A 18 -28.91 19.48 -9.07
C THR A 18 -28.43 20.70 -9.87
N PRO A 19 -28.17 21.85 -9.22
CA PRO A 19 -27.46 22.95 -9.88
C PRO A 19 -25.96 22.61 -10.00
N LEU A 20 -25.38 22.90 -11.17
CA LEU A 20 -23.94 22.93 -11.39
C LEU A 20 -23.31 23.97 -10.44
N VAL A 21 -22.40 23.51 -9.57
CA VAL A 21 -21.59 24.39 -8.71
C VAL A 21 -20.12 24.20 -9.03
N ALA A 22 -19.47 25.34 -9.28
CA ALA A 22 -18.05 25.51 -9.51
C ALA A 22 -17.17 24.85 -8.44
N ALA A 23 -16.12 24.18 -8.90
CA ALA A 23 -15.01 23.71 -8.08
C ALA A 23 -14.01 24.85 -7.88
N ASP A 24 -13.77 25.27 -6.65
CA ASP A 24 -12.51 25.05 -5.93
C ASP A 24 -12.46 25.90 -4.64
N THR A 25 -11.70 25.41 -3.63
CA THR A 25 -11.50 25.89 -2.22
C THR A 25 -12.25 25.15 -1.09
N LYS A 26 -13.08 24.14 -1.37
CA LYS A 26 -13.93 23.47 -0.34
C LYS A 26 -13.33 22.28 0.43
N THR A 27 -12.04 21.97 0.29
CA THR A 27 -11.45 20.79 0.94
C THR A 27 -11.32 20.94 2.46
N GLY A 28 -11.03 22.13 2.99
CA GLY A 28 -10.98 22.38 4.43
C GLY A 28 -12.35 22.31 5.13
N SER A 29 -13.40 22.75 4.45
CA SER A 29 -14.77 22.77 4.99
C SER A 29 -15.38 21.37 5.19
N LYS A 30 -15.04 20.41 4.30
CA LYS A 30 -15.56 19.04 4.38
C LYS A 30 -14.95 18.24 5.54
N ALA A 31 -13.66 18.41 5.80
CA ALA A 31 -12.98 17.72 6.90
C ALA A 31 -13.57 18.14 8.27
N HIS A 32 -13.78 19.44 8.47
CA HIS A 32 -14.40 19.96 9.69
C HIS A 32 -15.84 19.49 9.90
N ALA A 33 -16.64 19.39 8.83
CA ALA A 33 -18.01 18.87 8.93
C ALA A 33 -18.05 17.40 9.35
N ALA A 34 -17.18 16.57 8.78
CA ALA A 34 -17.07 15.15 9.16
C ALA A 34 -16.60 14.99 10.62
N GLU A 35 -15.68 15.83 11.08
CA GLU A 35 -15.22 15.84 12.47
C GLU A 35 -16.32 16.29 13.44
N ALA A 36 -17.11 17.30 13.08
CA ALA A 36 -18.26 17.76 13.86
C ALA A 36 -19.33 16.67 14.00
N LEU A 37 -19.66 15.97 12.91
CA LEU A 37 -20.60 14.85 12.94
C LEU A 37 -20.06 13.69 13.81
N ARG A 38 -18.76 13.40 13.70
CA ARG A 38 -18.10 12.39 14.54
C ARG A 38 -18.20 12.74 16.03
N ALA A 39 -17.97 14.00 16.38
CA ALA A 39 -18.11 14.49 17.75
C ALA A 39 -19.57 14.43 18.24
N ALA A 40 -20.55 14.69 17.35
CA ALA A 40 -21.97 14.55 17.69
C ALA A 40 -22.33 13.09 18.01
N LEU A 41 -21.89 12.13 17.20
CA LEU A 41 -22.12 10.69 17.42
C LEU A 41 -21.51 10.17 18.74
N GLN A 42 -20.41 10.77 19.19
CA GLN A 42 -19.77 10.41 20.47
C GLN A 42 -20.49 11.00 21.69
N LYS A 43 -21.20 12.13 21.53
CA LYS A 43 -21.91 12.81 22.61
C LYS A 43 -23.36 12.35 22.77
N GLN A 44 -24.02 11.99 21.67
CA GLN A 44 -25.42 11.55 21.68
C GLN A 44 -25.52 10.15 22.30
N LYS A 45 -26.44 9.97 23.24
CA LYS A 45 -26.74 8.67 23.88
C LYS A 45 -27.83 7.93 23.12
N VAL A 46 -27.75 6.61 23.07
CA VAL A 46 -28.72 5.76 22.38
C VAL A 46 -29.91 5.43 23.27
N GLU A 47 -31.12 5.64 22.73
CA GLU A 47 -32.39 5.31 23.38
C GLU A 47 -33.08 4.13 22.66
N ILE A 48 -32.32 3.07 22.41
CA ILE A 48 -32.84 1.82 21.83
C ILE A 48 -33.02 0.80 22.95
N ASP A 49 -34.15 0.10 22.96
CA ASP A 49 -34.41 -1.01 23.86
C ASP A 49 -33.41 -2.15 23.60
N GLY A 50 -32.43 -2.26 24.48
CA GLY A 50 -31.36 -3.24 24.40
C GLY A 50 -31.84 -4.70 24.37
N ALA A 51 -33.05 -4.98 24.86
CA ALA A 51 -33.64 -6.32 24.85
C ALA A 51 -34.13 -6.76 23.47
N LYS A 52 -34.37 -5.81 22.55
CA LYS A 52 -34.90 -6.09 21.20
C LYS A 52 -33.85 -5.98 20.10
N ILE A 53 -32.59 -5.79 20.46
CA ILE A 53 -31.53 -5.49 19.48
C ILE A 53 -31.26 -6.64 18.51
N GLY A 54 -31.47 -7.89 18.94
CA GLY A 54 -31.30 -9.08 18.09
C GLY A 54 -32.41 -9.26 17.06
N ASP A 55 -33.57 -8.64 17.27
CA ASP A 55 -34.69 -8.73 16.34
C ASP A 55 -34.63 -7.65 15.25
N LEU A 56 -33.85 -6.59 15.48
CA LEU A 56 -33.69 -5.47 14.56
C LEU A 56 -32.83 -5.88 13.35
N THR A 57 -33.36 -5.61 12.16
CA THR A 57 -32.57 -5.61 10.92
C THR A 57 -31.63 -4.40 10.90
N LEU A 58 -30.59 -4.45 10.07
CA LEU A 58 -29.70 -3.30 9.86
C LEU A 58 -30.51 -2.05 9.48
N VAL A 59 -31.44 -2.15 8.53
CA VAL A 59 -32.21 -1.00 8.06
C VAL A 59 -33.12 -0.45 9.16
N ASP A 60 -33.75 -1.30 9.95
CA ASP A 60 -34.67 -0.84 11.01
C ASP A 60 -33.91 -0.13 12.14
N GLY A 61 -32.78 -0.67 12.57
CA GLY A 61 -31.94 -0.04 13.58
C GLY A 61 -31.38 1.30 13.12
N LEU A 62 -30.90 1.40 11.87
CA LEU A 62 -30.43 2.67 11.31
C LEU A 62 -31.56 3.70 11.14
N LYS A 63 -32.77 3.28 10.73
CA LYS A 63 -33.93 4.17 10.66
C LYS A 63 -34.32 4.70 12.04
N GLN A 64 -34.24 3.88 13.08
CA GLN A 64 -34.52 4.30 14.45
C GLN A 64 -33.50 5.35 14.92
N LEU A 65 -32.20 5.08 14.74
CA LEU A 65 -31.13 6.03 15.06
C LEU A 65 -31.26 7.34 14.26
N SER A 66 -31.61 7.25 12.98
CA SER A 66 -31.80 8.42 12.12
C SER A 66 -32.90 9.35 12.64
N LYS A 67 -34.01 8.77 13.10
CA LYS A 67 -35.12 9.52 13.72
C LYS A 67 -34.75 10.15 15.05
N GLN A 68 -33.97 9.45 15.89
CA GLN A 68 -33.60 9.93 17.22
C GLN A 68 -32.54 11.05 17.18
N HIS A 69 -31.61 11.00 16.22
CA HIS A 69 -30.41 11.83 16.24
C HIS A 69 -30.23 12.76 15.04
N THR A 70 -31.18 12.75 14.09
CA THR A 70 -31.11 13.54 12.84
C THR A 70 -29.84 13.22 12.03
N VAL A 71 -29.41 11.96 12.05
CA VAL A 71 -28.25 11.47 11.29
C VAL A 71 -28.74 10.70 10.07
N SER A 72 -28.19 11.00 8.89
CA SER A 72 -28.43 10.22 7.68
C SER A 72 -27.48 9.04 7.61
N PHE A 73 -27.98 7.86 7.27
CA PHE A 73 -27.18 6.65 7.09
C PHE A 73 -27.31 6.14 5.66
N VAL A 74 -26.19 5.82 5.02
CA VAL A 74 -26.12 5.29 3.67
C VAL A 74 -25.42 3.94 3.71
N VAL A 75 -26.10 2.87 3.28
CA VAL A 75 -25.52 1.53 3.22
C VAL A 75 -24.91 1.33 1.83
N LEU A 76 -23.59 1.12 1.77
CA LEU A 76 -22.87 0.90 0.51
C LEU A 76 -22.99 -0.56 0.06
N GLU A 77 -24.16 -0.95 -0.43
CA GLU A 77 -24.48 -2.34 -0.81
C GLU A 77 -23.51 -2.95 -1.83
N GLU A 78 -23.05 -2.17 -2.81
CA GLU A 78 -22.12 -2.65 -3.84
C GLU A 78 -20.81 -3.16 -3.22
N GLU A 79 -20.38 -2.59 -2.09
CA GLU A 79 -19.17 -3.04 -1.39
C GLU A 79 -19.39 -4.34 -0.61
N PHE A 80 -20.59 -4.54 -0.07
CA PHE A 80 -20.97 -5.81 0.55
C PHE A 80 -21.08 -6.92 -0.51
N LYS A 81 -21.70 -6.63 -1.66
CA LYS A 81 -21.77 -7.55 -2.80
C LYS A 81 -20.38 -7.95 -3.31
N ALA A 82 -19.43 -7.01 -3.40
CA ALA A 82 -18.04 -7.31 -3.77
C ALA A 82 -17.35 -8.30 -2.81
N GLN A 83 -17.81 -8.39 -1.56
CA GLN A 83 -17.34 -9.35 -0.56
C GLN A 83 -18.22 -10.60 -0.43
N LYS A 84 -19.13 -10.82 -1.38
CA LYS A 84 -20.10 -11.93 -1.38
C LYS A 84 -21.05 -11.92 -0.18
N VAL A 85 -21.30 -10.74 0.40
CA VAL A 85 -22.33 -10.56 1.43
C VAL A 85 -23.58 -10.02 0.72
N THR A 86 -24.58 -10.87 0.53
CA THR A 86 -25.90 -10.47 0.03
C THR A 86 -26.82 -10.09 1.19
N ASP A 87 -27.85 -9.29 0.89
CA ASP A 87 -28.97 -9.03 1.82
C ASP A 87 -28.58 -8.39 3.16
N ILE A 88 -27.52 -7.59 3.17
CA ILE A 88 -27.01 -6.93 4.38
C ILE A 88 -28.06 -6.05 5.07
N ARG A 89 -29.00 -5.49 4.31
CA ARG A 89 -30.09 -4.64 4.81
C ARG A 89 -31.02 -5.37 5.79
N ASP A 90 -31.31 -6.62 5.49
CA ASP A 90 -32.25 -7.46 6.23
C ASP A 90 -31.55 -8.34 7.27
N LYS A 91 -30.22 -8.28 7.31
CA LYS A 91 -29.41 -9.03 8.27
C LYS A 91 -29.69 -8.54 9.69
N LYS A 92 -29.98 -9.49 10.57
CA LYS A 92 -30.19 -9.26 12.00
C LYS A 92 -28.90 -9.40 12.78
N SER A 93 -28.79 -8.65 13.88
CA SER A 93 -27.66 -8.82 14.80
C SER A 93 -27.75 -10.16 15.49
N PHE A 94 -26.61 -10.81 15.71
CA PHE A 94 -26.56 -12.01 16.55
C PHE A 94 -26.57 -11.69 18.06
N LEU A 95 -26.49 -10.41 18.45
CA LEU A 95 -26.61 -10.00 19.85
C LEU A 95 -28.05 -10.15 20.29
N LYS A 96 -28.30 -11.04 21.27
CA LYS A 96 -29.63 -11.20 21.85
C LYS A 96 -30.02 -9.99 22.70
N THR A 97 -29.05 -9.45 23.44
CA THR A 97 -29.21 -8.27 24.28
C THR A 97 -27.96 -7.40 24.20
N LEU A 98 -28.12 -6.10 24.35
CA LEU A 98 -27.02 -5.15 24.51
C LEU A 98 -27.43 -4.13 25.57
N ASP A 99 -26.59 -3.91 26.58
CA ASP A 99 -26.86 -2.82 27.54
C ASP A 99 -26.59 -1.49 26.85
N THR A 100 -27.66 -0.79 26.46
CA THR A 100 -27.61 0.50 25.79
C THR A 100 -27.54 1.66 26.77
N LYS A 101 -27.67 1.40 28.08
CA LYS A 101 -27.62 2.44 29.10
C LYS A 101 -26.25 3.10 29.06
N ASP A 102 -26.23 4.40 28.81
CA ASP A 102 -25.04 5.24 28.70
C ASP A 102 -24.14 5.00 27.47
N LEU A 103 -24.53 4.15 26.51
CA LEU A 103 -23.78 4.03 25.26
C LEU A 103 -24.02 5.24 24.35
N SER A 104 -22.94 5.80 23.83
CA SER A 104 -23.04 6.77 22.74
C SER A 104 -23.42 6.10 21.42
N VAL A 105 -23.96 6.87 20.46
CA VAL A 105 -24.28 6.37 19.12
C VAL A 105 -23.06 5.74 18.46
N ALA A 106 -21.89 6.36 18.60
CA ALA A 106 -20.64 5.83 18.08
C ALA A 106 -20.27 4.47 18.70
N GLN A 107 -20.40 4.32 20.02
CA GLN A 107 -20.12 3.07 20.72
C GLN A 107 -21.13 1.98 20.35
N PHE A 108 -22.41 2.32 20.31
CA PHE A 108 -23.47 1.41 19.88
C PHE A 108 -23.22 0.90 18.46
N LEU A 109 -22.96 1.80 17.50
CA LEU A 109 -22.67 1.41 16.11
C LEU A 109 -21.43 0.52 16.01
N ASN A 110 -20.36 0.82 16.76
CA ASN A 110 -19.15 -0.01 16.78
C ASN A 110 -19.45 -1.44 17.24
N VAL A 111 -20.23 -1.62 18.30
CA VAL A 111 -20.57 -2.96 18.83
C VAL A 111 -21.57 -3.67 17.91
N TRP A 112 -22.65 -2.98 17.56
CA TRP A 112 -23.77 -3.57 16.81
C TRP A 112 -23.40 -3.89 15.37
N LEU A 113 -22.77 -2.98 14.62
CA LEU A 113 -22.41 -3.22 13.23
C LEU A 113 -21.36 -4.33 13.07
N THR A 114 -20.42 -4.45 14.04
CA THR A 114 -19.42 -5.53 14.03
C THR A 114 -20.10 -6.90 14.01
N THR A 115 -21.25 -7.04 14.67
CA THR A 115 -22.01 -8.29 14.70
C THR A 115 -22.64 -8.65 13.35
N LEU A 116 -22.78 -7.65 12.48
CA LEU A 116 -23.30 -7.83 11.12
C LEU A 116 -22.16 -8.04 10.11
N GLY A 117 -20.90 -7.95 10.53
CA GLY A 117 -19.75 -7.88 9.63
C GLY A 117 -19.63 -6.52 8.93
N ALA A 118 -20.22 -5.48 9.51
CA ALA A 118 -20.20 -4.10 9.03
C ALA A 118 -19.44 -3.17 9.99
N THR A 119 -19.04 -2.01 9.49
CA THR A 119 -18.49 -0.88 10.24
C THR A 119 -19.01 0.40 9.57
N TYR A 120 -18.56 1.57 10.02
CA TYR A 120 -19.00 2.83 9.44
C TYR A 120 -17.87 3.83 9.21
N ASN A 121 -18.04 4.66 8.17
CA ASN A 121 -17.26 5.85 7.90
C ASN A 121 -18.14 7.08 8.09
N VAL A 122 -17.57 8.17 8.60
CA VAL A 122 -18.29 9.44 8.79
C VAL A 122 -17.96 10.36 7.62
N ALA A 123 -18.94 10.61 6.76
CA ALA A 123 -18.87 11.60 5.70
C ALA A 123 -19.34 12.98 6.25
N PRO A 124 -19.14 14.09 5.53
CA PRO A 124 -19.55 15.42 6.00
C PRO A 124 -21.02 15.53 6.41
N ASP A 125 -21.92 14.88 5.67
CA ASP A 125 -23.37 15.05 5.80
C ASP A 125 -24.11 13.76 6.21
N TYR A 126 -23.42 12.62 6.26
CA TYR A 126 -24.04 11.31 6.51
C TYR A 126 -23.00 10.30 7.02
N VAL A 127 -23.49 9.16 7.49
CA VAL A 127 -22.68 8.02 7.94
C VAL A 127 -22.81 6.88 6.93
N GLU A 128 -21.68 6.47 6.36
CA GLU A 128 -21.58 5.35 5.42
C GLU A 128 -21.42 4.04 6.18
N ILE A 129 -22.28 3.07 5.94
CA ILE A 129 -22.14 1.71 6.45
C ILE A 129 -21.42 0.87 5.41
N VAL A 130 -20.28 0.31 5.80
CA VAL A 130 -19.33 -0.39 4.92
C VAL A 130 -18.94 -1.73 5.54
N PRO A 131 -18.50 -2.74 4.76
CA PRO A 131 -18.06 -4.01 5.31
C PRO A 131 -16.79 -3.85 6.17
N VAL A 132 -16.66 -4.59 7.29
CA VAL A 132 -15.51 -4.49 8.23
C VAL A 132 -14.16 -4.63 7.53
N ARG A 133 -14.08 -5.51 6.51
CA ARG A 133 -12.83 -5.71 5.76
C ARG A 133 -12.34 -4.43 5.07
N ARG A 134 -13.19 -3.44 4.78
CA ARG A 134 -12.75 -2.20 4.11
C ARG A 134 -11.90 -1.32 5.01
N VAL A 135 -12.33 -1.07 6.25
CA VAL A 135 -11.59 -0.23 7.19
C VAL A 135 -10.29 -0.91 7.64
N ASN A 136 -10.35 -2.23 7.87
CA ASN A 136 -9.13 -3.00 8.13
C ASN A 136 -8.21 -3.01 6.91
N ASN A 137 -8.72 -3.06 5.68
CA ASN A 137 -7.88 -3.03 4.49
C ASN A 137 -7.22 -1.67 4.27
N GLU A 138 -7.87 -0.53 4.53
CA GLU A 138 -7.22 0.78 4.36
C GLU A 138 -6.23 1.10 5.48
N ALA A 139 -6.57 0.78 6.73
CA ALA A 139 -5.65 0.90 7.85
C ALA A 139 -4.47 -0.08 7.73
N ALA A 140 -4.72 -1.34 7.37
CA ALA A 140 -3.67 -2.32 7.09
C ALA A 140 -2.82 -1.90 5.89
N LYS A 141 -3.41 -1.45 4.77
CA LYS A 141 -2.64 -0.93 3.64
C LYS A 141 -1.78 0.26 4.02
N THR A 142 -2.24 1.12 4.93
CA THR A 142 -1.46 2.27 5.41
C THR A 142 -0.32 1.81 6.33
N ALA A 143 -0.59 0.89 7.26
CA ALA A 143 0.44 0.28 8.11
C ALA A 143 1.49 -0.48 7.28
N GLU A 144 1.06 -1.28 6.30
CA GLU A 144 1.92 -2.00 5.36
C GLU A 144 2.77 -1.04 4.51
N ARG A 145 2.20 0.08 4.03
CA ARG A 145 2.95 1.13 3.33
C ARG A 145 4.06 1.71 4.21
N ASN A 146 3.74 2.00 5.47
CA ASN A 146 4.71 2.53 6.42
C ASN A 146 5.81 1.50 6.73
N GLN A 147 5.45 0.21 6.81
CA GLN A 147 6.44 -0.85 7.01
C GLN A 147 7.38 -0.99 5.80
N THR A 148 6.86 -1.00 4.57
CA THR A 148 7.71 -1.06 3.36
C THR A 148 8.68 0.12 3.30
N GLU A 149 8.24 1.31 3.70
CA GLU A 149 9.09 2.50 3.76
C GLU A 149 10.17 2.40 4.82
N LYS A 150 9.82 1.88 6.02
CA LYS A 150 10.80 1.58 7.07
C LYS A 150 11.83 0.57 6.56
N ASP A 151 11.39 -0.56 6.01
CA ASP A 151 12.27 -1.62 5.51
C ASP A 151 13.21 -1.11 4.42
N LEU A 152 12.68 -0.29 3.50
CA LEU A 152 13.47 0.29 2.42
C LEU A 152 14.49 1.31 2.92
N ASN A 153 14.10 2.15 3.88
CA ASN A 153 15.02 3.11 4.48
C ASN A 153 16.14 2.36 5.23
N THR A 154 15.80 1.30 5.96
CA THR A 154 16.78 0.42 6.61
C THR A 154 17.75 -0.19 5.58
N LEU A 155 17.25 -0.73 4.47
CA LEU A 155 18.08 -1.31 3.41
C LEU A 155 19.09 -0.32 2.83
N LEU A 156 18.65 0.92 2.57
CA LEU A 156 19.47 1.91 1.87
C LEU A 156 20.41 2.70 2.79
N THR A 157 20.14 2.76 4.09
CA THR A 157 20.89 3.64 5.02
C THR A 157 21.67 2.92 6.10
N GLN A 158 21.28 1.69 6.47
CA GLN A 158 22.00 0.96 7.51
C GLN A 158 23.20 0.25 6.90
N ASP A 159 24.35 0.47 7.53
CA ASP A 159 25.58 -0.25 7.22
C ASP A 159 25.51 -1.67 7.80
N VAL A 160 26.13 -2.62 7.09
CA VAL A 160 26.24 -3.99 7.58
C VAL A 160 27.47 -4.12 8.46
N ASP A 161 27.26 -4.58 9.70
CA ASP A 161 28.33 -4.98 10.61
C ASP A 161 28.18 -6.46 10.97
N LEU A 162 29.08 -7.29 10.44
CA LEU A 162 29.12 -8.74 10.71
C LEU A 162 30.21 -9.12 11.72
N GLY A 163 30.94 -8.16 12.28
CA GLY A 163 32.15 -8.41 13.07
C GLY A 163 33.21 -9.19 12.29
N ASP A 164 33.95 -10.06 12.98
CA ASP A 164 35.04 -10.87 12.40
C ASP A 164 34.57 -12.21 11.78
N LYS A 165 33.27 -12.34 11.47
CA LYS A 165 32.70 -13.59 10.94
C LYS A 165 33.08 -13.81 9.48
N ASN A 166 33.54 -15.01 9.13
CA ASN A 166 33.74 -15.42 7.74
C ASN A 166 32.41 -15.81 7.10
N PHE A 167 31.78 -14.89 6.37
CA PHE A 167 30.48 -15.12 5.71
C PHE A 167 30.54 -16.21 4.62
N ASN A 168 31.71 -16.54 4.07
CA ASN A 168 31.84 -17.64 3.09
C ASN A 168 31.64 -19.03 3.75
N GLU A 169 31.63 -19.10 5.07
CA GLU A 169 31.41 -20.34 5.83
C GLU A 169 29.97 -20.47 6.34
N VAL A 170 29.18 -19.39 6.30
CA VAL A 170 27.84 -19.30 6.86
C VAL A 170 26.80 -19.53 5.75
N PRO A 171 25.84 -20.47 5.93
CA PRO A 171 24.73 -20.63 4.99
C PRO A 171 23.91 -19.35 4.83
N ILE A 172 23.34 -19.13 3.64
CA ILE A 172 22.57 -17.91 3.35
C ILE A 172 21.37 -17.75 4.29
N PHE A 173 20.72 -18.84 4.73
CA PHE A 173 19.62 -18.75 5.69
C PHE A 173 20.05 -18.21 7.06
N GLU A 174 21.20 -18.65 7.57
CA GLU A 174 21.76 -18.15 8.84
C GLU A 174 22.16 -16.69 8.71
N LEU A 175 22.76 -16.32 7.57
CA LEU A 175 23.13 -14.93 7.27
C LEU A 175 21.89 -14.02 7.23
N LEU A 176 20.85 -14.41 6.50
CA LEU A 176 19.59 -13.66 6.44
C LEU A 176 18.90 -13.59 7.82
N SER A 177 18.98 -14.66 8.62
CA SER A 177 18.45 -14.67 9.99
C SER A 177 19.20 -13.71 10.92
N LEU A 178 20.51 -13.58 10.75
CA LEU A 178 21.32 -12.61 11.48
C LEU A 178 20.94 -11.17 11.08
N LEU A 179 20.86 -10.89 9.78
CA LEU A 179 20.46 -9.59 9.26
C LEU A 179 19.03 -9.22 9.67
N SER A 180 18.12 -10.20 9.68
CA SER A 180 16.74 -10.05 10.14
C SER A 180 16.69 -9.52 11.57
N LYS A 181 17.47 -10.15 12.48
CA LYS A 181 17.54 -9.76 13.88
C LYS A 181 18.23 -8.41 14.09
N GLN A 182 19.29 -8.15 13.33
CA GLN A 182 20.09 -6.93 13.46
C GLN A 182 19.35 -5.68 12.98
N HIS A 183 18.56 -5.82 11.91
CA HIS A 183 17.93 -4.69 11.23
C HIS A 183 16.40 -4.67 11.34
N ASP A 184 15.79 -5.60 12.08
CA ASP A 184 14.34 -5.75 12.21
C ASP A 184 13.64 -5.89 10.85
N LEU A 185 14.19 -6.77 10.00
CA LEU A 185 13.70 -7.03 8.64
C LEU A 185 13.17 -8.45 8.50
N SER A 186 12.11 -8.62 7.70
CA SER A 186 11.58 -9.93 7.33
C SER A 186 12.16 -10.38 5.99
N PHE A 187 12.80 -11.55 5.96
CA PHE A 187 13.31 -12.17 4.74
C PHE A 187 12.54 -13.45 4.43
N VAL A 188 12.10 -13.60 3.18
CA VAL A 188 11.37 -14.78 2.69
C VAL A 188 12.11 -15.36 1.50
N VAL A 189 12.58 -16.61 1.61
CA VAL A 189 13.24 -17.31 0.49
C VAL A 189 12.20 -18.14 -0.26
N ARG A 190 12.04 -17.89 -1.57
CA ARG A 190 11.12 -18.65 -2.45
C ARG A 190 11.78 -19.94 -2.95
N GLU A 191 11.88 -20.94 -2.08
CA GLU A 191 12.52 -22.22 -2.42
C GLU A 191 11.89 -22.93 -3.62
N GLU A 192 10.58 -22.79 -3.80
CA GLU A 192 9.85 -23.34 -4.96
C GLU A 192 10.48 -22.88 -6.28
N GLN A 193 10.77 -21.57 -6.39
CA GLN A 193 11.33 -20.96 -7.59
C GLN A 193 12.79 -21.41 -7.84
N PHE A 194 13.56 -21.63 -6.78
CA PHE A 194 14.92 -22.18 -6.91
C PHE A 194 14.90 -23.66 -7.31
N ASN A 195 13.95 -24.44 -6.81
CA ASN A 195 13.80 -25.85 -7.18
C ASN A 195 13.43 -25.99 -8.67
N GLU A 196 12.56 -25.12 -9.20
CA GLU A 196 12.13 -25.12 -10.60
C GLU A 196 13.30 -24.91 -11.58
N ILE A 197 14.32 -24.14 -11.19
CA ILE A 197 15.52 -23.91 -12.01
C ILE A 197 16.66 -24.90 -11.71
N GLY A 198 16.42 -25.93 -10.90
CA GLY A 198 17.42 -26.96 -10.59
C GLY A 198 18.45 -26.57 -9.53
N HIS A 199 18.13 -25.59 -8.67
CA HIS A 199 18.96 -25.17 -7.53
C HIS A 199 18.32 -25.55 -6.18
N PRO A 200 18.20 -26.86 -5.84
CA PRO A 200 17.62 -27.26 -4.58
C PRO A 200 18.47 -26.83 -3.39
N ASN A 201 17.84 -26.73 -2.22
CA ASN A 201 18.49 -26.40 -0.94
C ASN A 201 19.24 -25.06 -0.96
N PHE A 202 18.71 -24.05 -1.66
CA PHE A 202 19.33 -22.71 -1.74
C PHE A 202 19.69 -22.13 -0.36
N LYS A 203 18.87 -22.35 0.67
CA LYS A 203 19.10 -21.89 2.05
C LYS A 203 20.40 -22.39 2.68
N GLU A 204 20.87 -23.56 2.29
CA GLU A 204 22.09 -24.21 2.79
C GLU A 204 23.34 -23.79 2.02
N GLN A 205 23.17 -23.11 0.88
CA GLN A 205 24.28 -22.66 0.07
C GLN A 205 25.04 -21.52 0.76
N LYS A 206 26.35 -21.50 0.54
CA LYS A 206 27.26 -20.51 1.11
C LYS A 206 27.66 -19.49 0.04
N PRO A 207 27.66 -18.18 0.34
CA PRO A 207 28.16 -17.17 -0.57
C PRO A 207 29.61 -17.46 -0.97
N LYS A 208 29.97 -17.10 -2.21
CA LYS A 208 31.32 -17.24 -2.74
C LYS A 208 31.89 -15.88 -3.07
N LEU A 209 32.28 -15.13 -2.05
CA LEU A 209 32.81 -13.79 -2.22
C LEU A 209 34.33 -13.81 -2.05
N ILE A 210 35.03 -13.14 -2.96
CA ILE A 210 36.46 -12.87 -2.81
C ILE A 210 36.60 -12.00 -1.56
N ALA A 211 37.47 -12.37 -0.62
CA ALA A 211 37.56 -11.80 0.73
C ALA A 211 37.72 -10.26 0.74
N THR A 212 36.60 -9.55 0.62
CA THR A 212 36.48 -8.11 0.75
C THR A 212 35.84 -7.81 2.09
N ARG A 213 36.45 -6.86 2.81
CA ARG A 213 35.84 -6.33 4.03
C ARG A 213 34.63 -5.49 3.62
N PHE A 214 33.43 -5.91 4.02
CA PHE A 214 32.18 -5.17 3.81
C PHE A 214 32.01 -4.00 4.79
N LYS A 215 33.10 -3.35 5.22
CA LYS A 215 33.01 -2.25 6.18
C LYS A 215 32.50 -1.00 5.49
N GLY A 216 31.38 -0.45 5.96
CA GLY A 216 30.77 0.76 5.43
C GLY A 216 30.00 0.57 4.11
N VAL A 217 29.63 -0.68 3.79
CA VAL A 217 28.63 -0.93 2.73
C VAL A 217 27.24 -0.94 3.34
N THR A 218 26.28 -0.43 2.59
CA THR A 218 24.87 -0.47 3.00
C THR A 218 24.33 -1.89 2.90
N LEU A 219 23.25 -2.19 3.63
CA LEU A 219 22.58 -3.48 3.57
C LEU A 219 22.11 -3.83 2.14
N TYR A 220 21.65 -2.84 1.38
CA TYR A 220 21.31 -3.00 -0.04
C TYR A 220 22.51 -3.47 -0.87
N GLN A 221 23.67 -2.82 -0.73
CA GLN A 221 24.88 -3.15 -1.45
C GLN A 221 25.40 -4.54 -1.06
N PHE A 222 25.39 -4.83 0.25
CA PHE A 222 25.75 -6.13 0.79
C PHE A 222 24.89 -7.26 0.19
N LEU A 223 23.55 -7.14 0.27
CA LEU A 223 22.64 -8.15 -0.27
C LEU A 223 22.80 -8.32 -1.77
N THR A 224 22.96 -7.22 -2.52
CA THR A 224 23.20 -7.26 -3.96
C THR A 224 24.44 -8.09 -4.30
N VAL A 225 25.57 -7.83 -3.63
CA VAL A 225 26.83 -8.55 -3.89
C VAL A 225 26.74 -10.03 -3.46
N VAL A 226 26.18 -10.28 -2.28
CA VAL A 226 26.04 -11.64 -1.74
C VAL A 226 25.16 -12.51 -2.63
N LEU A 227 23.98 -12.01 -3.00
CA LEU A 227 23.00 -12.77 -3.78
C LEU A 227 23.42 -12.94 -5.24
N ASP A 228 24.10 -11.95 -5.83
CA ASP A 228 24.67 -12.07 -7.19
C ASP A 228 25.70 -13.21 -7.27
N SER A 229 26.47 -13.45 -6.19
CA SER A 229 27.41 -14.58 -6.13
C SER A 229 26.74 -15.97 -6.15
N MET A 230 25.41 -16.00 -5.98
CA MET A 230 24.57 -17.20 -5.87
C MET A 230 23.47 -17.25 -6.94
N ASP A 231 23.58 -16.45 -8.02
CA ASP A 231 22.57 -16.32 -9.08
C ASP A 231 21.15 -15.97 -8.55
N ALA A 232 21.11 -15.21 -7.46
CA ALA A 232 19.90 -14.78 -6.77
C ALA A 232 19.75 -13.25 -6.78
N ALA A 233 18.52 -12.79 -6.60
CA ALA A 233 18.16 -11.39 -6.41
C ALA A 233 17.16 -11.26 -5.26
N PHE A 234 16.83 -10.02 -4.89
CA PHE A 234 15.77 -9.76 -3.94
C PHE A 234 14.73 -8.78 -4.48
N LEU A 235 13.49 -8.96 -4.02
CA LEU A 235 12.35 -8.11 -4.34
C LEU A 235 11.78 -7.54 -3.03
N VAL A 236 11.62 -6.23 -2.96
CA VAL A 236 10.98 -5.52 -1.85
C VAL A 236 9.47 -5.63 -2.01
N LYS A 237 8.79 -6.31 -1.08
CA LYS A 237 7.33 -6.47 -1.05
C LYS A 237 6.75 -5.89 0.24
N GLN A 238 5.42 -5.82 0.31
CA GLN A 238 4.70 -5.34 1.49
C GLN A 238 4.95 -6.21 2.74
N SER A 239 5.18 -7.50 2.55
CA SER A 239 5.42 -8.47 3.62
C SER A 239 6.90 -8.62 4.03
N GLY A 240 7.80 -7.82 3.44
CA GLY A 240 9.24 -7.89 3.64
C GLY A 240 10.03 -8.09 2.35
N ILE A 241 11.25 -8.60 2.50
CA ILE A 241 12.22 -8.79 1.42
C ILE A 241 12.17 -10.23 0.95
N GLU A 242 11.85 -10.43 -0.32
CA GLU A 242 11.73 -11.75 -0.92
C GLU A 242 12.98 -12.11 -1.73
N ILE A 243 13.65 -13.21 -1.38
CA ILE A 243 14.82 -13.73 -2.09
C ILE A 243 14.36 -14.72 -3.15
N VAL A 244 14.75 -14.47 -4.40
CA VAL A 244 14.28 -15.19 -5.59
C VAL A 244 15.44 -15.42 -6.57
N PRO A 245 15.33 -16.38 -7.51
CA PRO A 245 16.28 -16.48 -8.61
C PRO A 245 16.30 -15.22 -9.49
N VAL A 246 17.46 -14.91 -10.09
CA VAL A 246 17.58 -13.75 -11.00
C VAL A 246 16.60 -13.83 -12.17
N VAL A 247 16.41 -15.02 -12.74
CA VAL A 247 15.48 -15.23 -13.88
C VAL A 247 14.04 -14.90 -13.49
N PHE A 248 13.61 -15.32 -12.30
CA PHE A 248 12.28 -15.00 -11.79
C PHE A 248 12.14 -13.50 -11.48
N ALA A 249 13.15 -12.88 -10.87
CA ALA A 249 13.15 -11.44 -10.65
C ALA A 249 13.02 -10.68 -11.97
N ALA A 250 13.74 -11.10 -13.01
CA ALA A 250 13.68 -10.48 -14.33
C ALA A 250 12.29 -10.59 -14.96
N GLU A 251 11.66 -11.76 -14.87
CA GLU A 251 10.30 -11.98 -15.38
C GLU A 251 9.27 -11.09 -14.67
N VAL A 252 9.26 -11.10 -13.33
CA VAL A 252 8.30 -10.34 -12.52
C VAL A 252 8.45 -8.83 -12.73
N THR A 253 9.68 -8.36 -12.90
CA THR A 253 9.99 -6.92 -13.06
C THR A 253 10.04 -6.48 -14.53
N LYS A 254 9.88 -7.40 -15.48
CA LYS A 254 10.08 -7.18 -16.91
C LYS A 254 11.47 -6.60 -17.23
N SER A 255 12.48 -7.01 -16.47
CA SER A 255 13.87 -6.62 -16.68
C SER A 255 14.53 -7.49 -17.75
N ALA A 256 15.45 -6.89 -18.51
CA ALA A 256 16.37 -7.67 -19.34
C ALA A 256 17.40 -8.40 -18.48
N THR A 257 17.88 -9.54 -18.97
CA THR A 257 19.01 -10.27 -18.39
C THR A 257 20.21 -10.27 -19.33
N THR A 258 21.40 -10.33 -18.74
CA THR A 258 22.66 -10.49 -19.47
C THR A 258 23.32 -11.79 -19.02
N LYS A 259 23.69 -12.63 -19.97
CA LYS A 259 24.52 -13.82 -19.69
C LYS A 259 25.96 -13.37 -19.51
N ILE A 260 26.55 -13.70 -18.37
CA ILE A 260 27.97 -13.48 -18.09
C ILE A 260 28.75 -14.72 -18.54
N THR A 261 30.06 -14.58 -18.73
CA THR A 261 31.00 -15.70 -18.85
C THR A 261 30.73 -16.74 -17.75
N GLU A 262 30.86 -18.02 -18.06
CA GLU A 262 30.54 -19.17 -17.17
C GLU A 262 29.04 -19.50 -17.01
N GLY A 263 28.16 -18.91 -17.82
CA GLY A 263 26.74 -19.31 -17.88
C GLY A 263 25.86 -18.69 -16.78
N ARG A 264 26.43 -17.84 -15.94
CA ARG A 264 25.67 -17.05 -14.95
C ARG A 264 24.77 -16.03 -15.63
N VAL A 265 23.64 -15.74 -15.01
CA VAL A 265 22.66 -14.78 -15.50
C VAL A 265 22.54 -13.66 -14.49
N ARG A 266 22.75 -12.42 -14.94
CA ARG A 266 22.48 -11.22 -14.14
C ARG A 266 21.37 -10.39 -14.75
N LEU A 267 20.76 -9.52 -13.94
CA LEU A 267 19.95 -8.44 -14.46
C LEU A 267 20.84 -7.47 -15.26
N SER A 268 20.32 -6.97 -16.39
CA SER A 268 21.05 -5.99 -17.20
C SER A 268 21.15 -4.62 -16.53
N GLU A 269 20.19 -4.31 -15.66
CA GLU A 269 20.12 -3.09 -14.86
C GLU A 269 19.77 -3.45 -13.42
N PRO A 270 20.25 -2.70 -12.41
CA PRO A 270 19.85 -2.94 -11.02
C PRO A 270 18.36 -2.63 -10.80
N LEU A 271 17.73 -3.34 -9.86
CA LEU A 271 16.37 -3.06 -9.44
C LEU A 271 16.35 -1.92 -8.43
N VAL A 272 15.66 -0.85 -8.79
CA VAL A 272 15.44 0.32 -7.97
C VAL A 272 14.19 0.15 -7.12
N SER A 273 14.38 0.31 -5.81
CA SER A 273 13.30 0.55 -4.85
C SER A 273 13.57 1.86 -4.14
N ILE A 274 12.70 2.86 -4.32
CA ILE A 274 12.83 4.17 -3.67
C ILE A 274 11.45 4.72 -3.30
N ILE A 275 11.37 5.33 -2.12
CA ILE A 275 10.23 6.12 -1.67
C ILE A 275 10.76 7.51 -1.34
N ALA A 276 10.26 8.52 -2.05
CA ALA A 276 10.60 9.92 -1.83
C ALA A 276 9.31 10.73 -1.70
N LYS A 277 9.12 11.37 -0.54
CA LYS A 277 7.98 12.27 -0.26
C LYS A 277 8.49 13.70 -0.24
N ASP A 278 7.87 14.56 -1.03
CA ASP A 278 8.12 16.01 -1.04
C ASP A 278 9.60 16.37 -1.25
N LYS A 279 10.31 15.58 -2.08
CA LYS A 279 11.72 15.81 -2.44
C LYS A 279 11.82 16.44 -3.82
N SER A 280 12.78 17.36 -3.97
CA SER A 280 13.10 17.95 -5.26
C SER A 280 13.68 16.89 -6.21
N LEU A 281 13.56 17.12 -7.53
CA LEU A 281 14.14 16.24 -8.54
C LEU A 281 15.64 15.99 -8.28
N ASN A 282 16.40 17.05 -7.98
CA ASN A 282 17.84 16.94 -7.76
C ASN A 282 18.17 16.05 -6.56
N GLU A 283 17.42 16.15 -5.45
CA GLU A 283 17.61 15.26 -4.30
C GLU A 283 17.31 13.80 -4.65
N VAL A 284 16.20 13.55 -5.36
CA VAL A 284 15.78 12.20 -5.76
C VAL A 284 16.81 11.57 -6.69
N VAL A 285 17.23 12.30 -7.73
CA VAL A 285 18.20 11.83 -8.73
C VAL A 285 19.58 11.63 -8.11
N THR A 286 20.04 12.56 -7.25
CA THR A 286 21.33 12.42 -6.56
C THR A 286 21.32 11.21 -5.64
N LYS A 287 20.22 11.01 -4.89
CA LYS A 287 20.05 9.83 -4.03
C LYS A 287 20.04 8.55 -4.87
N LEU A 288 19.30 8.53 -5.97
CA LEU A 288 19.23 7.38 -6.87
C LEU A 288 20.60 7.04 -7.49
N ALA A 289 21.33 8.06 -7.96
CA ALA A 289 22.68 7.90 -8.50
C ALA A 289 23.63 7.28 -7.47
N LYS A 290 23.58 7.76 -6.22
CA LYS A 290 24.42 7.26 -5.12
C LYS A 290 24.05 5.84 -4.70
N ASP A 291 22.77 5.58 -4.46
CA ASP A 291 22.30 4.34 -3.85
C ASP A 291 22.43 3.13 -4.80
N PHE A 292 22.33 3.38 -6.11
CA PHE A 292 22.32 2.34 -7.15
C PHE A 292 23.52 2.40 -8.11
N ASP A 293 24.55 3.20 -7.79
CA ASP A 293 25.77 3.39 -8.59
C ASP A 293 25.47 3.76 -10.06
N LEU A 294 24.60 4.75 -10.26
CA LEU A 294 24.16 5.20 -11.59
C LEU A 294 24.79 6.54 -11.97
N ASN A 295 25.16 6.69 -13.24
CA ASN A 295 25.63 7.96 -13.78
C ASN A 295 24.44 8.76 -14.34
N ILE A 296 23.92 9.72 -13.57
CA ILE A 296 22.79 10.56 -13.99
C ILE A 296 23.24 12.02 -14.06
N LEU A 297 23.06 12.64 -15.22
CA LEU A 297 23.36 14.04 -15.46
C LEU A 297 22.06 14.82 -15.67
N VAL A 298 21.76 15.75 -14.77
CA VAL A 298 20.65 16.69 -14.89
C VAL A 298 21.15 17.96 -15.56
N LEU A 299 20.63 18.31 -16.73
CA LEU A 299 21.04 19.54 -17.40
C LEU A 299 20.43 20.79 -16.71
N PRO A 300 21.08 21.96 -16.73
CA PRO A 300 20.59 23.16 -16.05
C PRO A 300 19.17 23.60 -16.46
N GLN A 301 18.79 23.37 -17.72
CA GLN A 301 17.43 23.65 -18.18
C GLN A 301 16.38 22.71 -17.57
N ALA A 302 16.76 21.51 -17.16
CA ALA A 302 15.89 20.56 -16.48
C ALA A 302 15.77 20.82 -14.98
N SER A 303 16.78 21.47 -14.37
CA SER A 303 16.77 21.76 -12.93
C SER A 303 15.85 22.92 -12.52
N ASN A 304 15.46 23.77 -13.49
CA ASN A 304 14.64 24.96 -13.25
C ASN A 304 13.14 24.73 -13.46
N VAL A 305 12.71 23.49 -13.60
CA VAL A 305 11.31 23.15 -13.76
C VAL A 305 10.61 23.38 -12.41
N ASP A 306 9.75 24.41 -12.34
CA ASP A 306 8.92 24.75 -11.17
C ASP A 306 7.75 23.77 -11.02
N VAL A 307 8.07 22.48 -10.98
CA VAL A 307 7.11 21.41 -10.73
C VAL A 307 7.07 21.15 -9.25
N LYS A 308 5.86 21.24 -8.69
CA LYS A 308 5.59 20.89 -7.31
C LYS A 308 6.09 19.47 -7.03
N PRO A 309 6.97 19.26 -6.03
CA PRO A 309 7.42 17.94 -5.61
C PRO A 309 6.22 17.01 -5.45
N SER A 310 6.28 15.88 -6.13
CA SER A 310 5.24 14.86 -6.08
C SER A 310 5.83 13.61 -5.45
N PRO A 311 5.06 12.86 -4.64
CA PRO A 311 5.57 11.65 -4.03
C PRO A 311 5.92 10.63 -5.11
N ILE A 312 7.09 10.03 -4.98
CA ILE A 312 7.60 8.99 -5.87
C ILE A 312 7.67 7.70 -5.05
N ARG A 313 7.08 6.64 -5.57
CA ARG A 313 7.18 5.30 -5.00
C ARG A 313 7.43 4.31 -6.13
N LEU A 314 8.68 3.85 -6.20
CA LEU A 314 9.12 2.82 -7.13
C LEU A 314 9.55 1.61 -6.29
N LEU A 315 9.06 0.42 -6.65
CA LEU A 315 9.42 -0.83 -5.99
C LEU A 315 9.80 -1.85 -7.06
N ASN A 316 11.04 -2.36 -6.97
CA ASN A 316 11.59 -3.36 -7.89
C ASN A 316 11.51 -2.95 -9.37
N VAL A 317 11.76 -1.68 -9.66
CA VAL A 317 11.69 -1.15 -11.03
C VAL A 317 13.10 -1.18 -11.64
N PRO A 318 13.29 -1.67 -12.87
CA PRO A 318 14.59 -1.55 -13.56
C PRO A 318 15.11 -0.11 -13.55
N ALA A 319 16.40 0.11 -13.33
CA ALA A 319 16.96 1.46 -13.16
C ALA A 319 16.67 2.42 -14.32
N ASP A 320 16.74 1.94 -15.56
CA ASP A 320 16.39 2.71 -16.75
C ASP A 320 14.92 3.16 -16.71
N LYS A 321 14.00 2.24 -16.38
CA LYS A 321 12.56 2.53 -16.25
C LYS A 321 12.24 3.40 -15.05
N ALA A 322 12.98 3.28 -13.96
CA ALA A 322 12.85 4.14 -12.81
C ALA A 322 13.20 5.60 -13.17
N ILE A 323 14.30 5.80 -13.89
CA ILE A 323 14.72 7.14 -14.34
C ILE A 323 13.72 7.72 -15.36
N GLU A 324 13.24 6.92 -16.32
CA GLU A 324 12.18 7.32 -17.25
C GLU A 324 10.90 7.74 -16.50
N ALA A 325 10.47 6.97 -15.51
CA ALA A 325 9.27 7.27 -14.72
C ALA A 325 9.42 8.56 -13.89
N ILE A 326 10.59 8.76 -13.27
CA ILE A 326 10.90 10.00 -12.54
C ILE A 326 10.90 11.18 -13.52
N ALA A 327 11.62 11.08 -14.64
CA ALA A 327 11.68 12.15 -15.62
C ALA A 327 10.30 12.54 -16.14
N LEU A 328 9.46 11.56 -16.48
CA LEU A 328 8.08 11.78 -16.92
C LEU A 328 7.25 12.57 -15.90
N GLN A 329 7.38 12.24 -14.60
CA GLN A 329 6.66 12.92 -13.53
C GLN A 329 7.05 14.41 -13.38
N TYR A 330 8.26 14.78 -13.83
CA TYR A 330 8.76 16.15 -13.84
C TYR A 330 8.71 16.81 -15.24
N GLY A 331 8.06 16.17 -16.23
CA GLY A 331 7.99 16.72 -17.60
C GLY A 331 9.34 16.79 -18.31
N LEU A 332 10.23 15.83 -18.04
CA LEU A 332 11.57 15.74 -18.60
C LEU A 332 11.70 14.57 -19.57
N GLN A 333 12.68 14.68 -20.47
CA GLN A 333 13.10 13.61 -21.36
C GLN A 333 14.38 12.95 -20.85
N VAL A 334 14.49 11.64 -21.06
CA VAL A 334 15.68 10.85 -20.75
C VAL A 334 16.37 10.46 -22.04
N THR A 335 17.65 10.80 -22.18
CA THR A 335 18.50 10.29 -23.25
C THR A 335 19.62 9.44 -22.65
N ARG A 336 19.72 8.18 -23.06
CA ARG A 336 20.82 7.29 -22.64
C ARG A 336 22.03 7.44 -23.56
N LYS A 337 23.20 7.73 -22.99
CA LYS A 337 24.50 7.77 -23.69
C LYS A 337 25.46 6.80 -23.00
N GLY A 338 25.50 5.55 -23.47
CA GLY A 338 26.26 4.48 -22.82
C GLY A 338 25.70 4.15 -21.44
N THR A 339 26.53 4.31 -20.40
CA THR A 339 26.15 4.12 -18.98
C THR A 339 25.59 5.38 -18.32
N THR A 340 25.54 6.51 -19.05
CA THR A 340 25.05 7.79 -18.52
C THR A 340 23.62 8.06 -18.96
N PHE A 341 22.77 8.47 -18.01
CA PHE A 341 21.41 8.96 -18.24
C PHE A 341 21.40 10.48 -18.23
N LEU A 342 20.96 11.10 -19.31
CA LEU A 342 20.87 12.55 -19.45
C LEU A 342 19.41 12.99 -19.30
N LEU A 343 19.12 13.83 -18.30
CA LEU A 343 17.80 14.43 -18.08
C LEU A 343 17.76 15.84 -18.67
N THR A 344 16.83 16.07 -19.60
CA THR A 344 16.67 17.34 -20.31
C THR A 344 15.21 17.80 -20.27
N SER A 345 14.95 19.11 -20.29
CA SER A 345 13.59 19.62 -20.52
C SER A 345 13.10 19.18 -21.90
N GLU A 346 11.78 19.06 -22.09
CA GLU A 346 11.23 18.90 -23.43
C GLU A 346 11.68 20.07 -24.31
N VAL A 347 12.20 19.75 -25.49
CA VAL A 347 12.44 20.76 -26.52
C VAL A 347 11.06 21.24 -26.95
N GLY A 348 10.71 22.49 -26.63
CA GLY A 348 9.45 23.09 -27.08
C GLY A 348 9.36 22.96 -28.60
N ASN A 349 8.43 22.12 -29.06
CA ASN A 349 8.07 22.00 -30.47
C ASN A 349 7.13 23.13 -30.88
#